data_AF-A0A4Q6BS19-F1
#
_entry.id   AF-A0A4Q6BS19-F1
#
_cell.length_a   1.000
_cell.length_b   1.000
_cell.length_c   1.000
_cell.angle_alpha   90.00
_cell.angle_beta   90.00
_cell.angle_gamma   90.00
#
_symmetry.space_group_name_H-M   'P 1'
#
loop_
_entity.id
_entity.type
_entity.pdbx_description
1 polymer ?
#
loop_
_entity_poly.entity_id
_entity_poly.type
_entity_poly.pdbx_seq_one_letter_code
_entity_poly.pdbx_strand_id
1 'polypeptide(L)'
;PFAKIDGKQIITSTEALSLPKVPKHLIVIGGGVIGLELGSVWMRLGAKVTVIEFASMIAGAGTDQQTAKLLHRSLSKQGMEFMLSTGVTGVKTSSAGVTVSYETVADKKPGTLEGDVVLVAVGRKPFTDKLGLDSVGVAKDNRGRVVVDAHWRTNVPSIFAIGDAIQGAMLAHKAEEEGVAVAEFIATGHGHVNYETVPGVIYTWPELASVGLSEEALKEKGIEYRSGSFPFVANARAKAIGMTDGQVKVLADAKTDRVLGVHIVGPNASDMIAEAVVAMEFGASSEDIARSFHAHPTVMEVMREAALAVDKRARQS
;
A
#
# COMPACT_ATOMS: atom_id res chain seq x y z
N PRO A 1 22.67 -0.88 -11.57
CA PRO A 1 21.88 -1.37 -10.41
C PRO A 1 22.75 -1.32 -9.15
N PHE A 2 22.23 -0.80 -8.03
CA PHE A 2 22.97 -0.72 -6.75
C PHE A 2 23.20 -2.10 -6.11
N ALA A 3 22.39 -3.09 -6.50
CA ALA A 3 22.54 -4.50 -6.16
C ALA A 3 22.30 -5.38 -7.40
N LYS A 4 23.16 -6.37 -7.63
CA LYS A 4 22.96 -7.37 -8.68
C LYS A 4 22.26 -8.57 -8.07
N ILE A 5 21.03 -8.86 -8.51
CA ILE A 5 20.26 -10.02 -8.05
C ILE A 5 21.01 -11.30 -8.46
N ASP A 6 21.21 -12.21 -7.51
CA ASP A 6 21.87 -13.51 -7.71
C ASP A 6 20.93 -14.69 -7.46
N GLY A 7 19.71 -14.43 -6.95
CA GLY A 7 18.69 -15.44 -6.66
C GLY A 7 19.00 -16.33 -5.46
N LYS A 8 20.02 -15.99 -4.66
CA LYS A 8 20.46 -16.78 -3.49
C LYS A 8 20.61 -15.92 -2.24
N GLN A 9 21.47 -14.90 -2.30
CA GLN A 9 21.74 -14.00 -1.18
C GLN A 9 21.20 -12.59 -1.46
N ILE A 10 21.18 -12.15 -2.71
CA ILE A 10 20.51 -10.93 -3.15
C ILE A 10 19.32 -11.36 -4.00
N ILE A 11 18.13 -11.24 -3.43
CA ILE A 11 16.89 -11.81 -3.96
C ILE A 11 15.83 -10.76 -4.25
N THR A 12 14.83 -11.16 -5.02
CA THR A 12 13.58 -10.40 -5.20
C THR A 12 12.46 -11.06 -4.40
N SER A 13 11.24 -10.53 -4.52
CA SER A 13 10.05 -11.15 -3.95
C SER A 13 9.81 -12.58 -4.44
N THR A 14 10.26 -12.92 -5.67
CA THR A 14 10.10 -14.26 -6.25
C THR A 14 10.81 -15.32 -5.42
N GLU A 15 12.10 -15.13 -5.16
CA GLU A 15 12.89 -16.12 -4.41
C GLU A 15 12.60 -16.05 -2.91
N ALA A 16 12.20 -14.87 -2.40
CA ALA A 16 11.82 -14.68 -1.01
C ALA A 16 10.59 -15.50 -0.58
N LEU A 17 9.77 -15.97 -1.52
CA LEU A 17 8.64 -16.87 -1.25
C LEU A 17 9.06 -18.33 -1.03
N SER A 18 10.30 -18.69 -1.37
CA SER A 18 10.75 -20.09 -1.44
C SER A 18 12.18 -20.29 -0.93
N LEU A 19 12.63 -19.46 0.01
CA LEU A 19 13.93 -19.65 0.64
C LEU A 19 14.03 -21.04 1.30
N PRO A 20 15.15 -21.76 1.12
CA PRO A 20 15.27 -23.15 1.60
C PRO A 20 15.38 -23.26 3.13
N LYS A 21 15.61 -22.14 3.83
CA LYS A 21 15.69 -22.05 5.29
C LYS A 21 15.39 -20.62 5.74
N VAL A 22 14.94 -20.47 6.98
CA VAL A 22 14.78 -19.16 7.63
C VAL A 22 16.17 -18.48 7.72
N PRO A 23 16.36 -17.27 7.17
CA PRO A 23 17.61 -16.53 7.35
C PRO A 23 17.75 -16.09 8.82
N LYS A 24 18.98 -16.04 9.36
CA LYS A 24 19.15 -15.52 10.73
C LYS A 24 18.89 -14.02 10.74
N HIS A 25 19.31 -13.32 9.70
CA HIS A 25 19.05 -11.90 9.47
C HIS A 25 18.70 -11.63 8.00
N LEU A 26 17.46 -11.22 7.77
CA LEU A 26 16.95 -10.71 6.50
C LEU A 26 17.02 -9.17 6.49
N ILE A 27 17.75 -8.62 5.52
CA ILE A 27 17.74 -7.18 5.24
C ILE A 27 16.74 -6.93 4.11
N VAL A 28 15.78 -6.04 4.35
CA VAL A 28 14.78 -5.64 3.34
C VAL A 28 15.14 -4.24 2.85
N ILE A 29 15.36 -4.07 1.55
CA ILE A 29 15.58 -2.76 0.92
C ILE A 29 14.27 -2.32 0.29
N GLY A 30 13.61 -1.34 0.90
CA GLY A 30 12.28 -0.86 0.53
C GLY A 30 11.23 -1.22 1.58
N GLY A 31 10.66 -0.21 2.22
CA GLY A 31 9.57 -0.27 3.21
C GLY A 31 8.17 -0.14 2.60
N GLY A 32 8.01 -0.52 1.33
CA GLY A 32 6.71 -0.65 0.66
C GLY A 32 6.01 -1.98 0.95
N VAL A 33 4.82 -2.17 0.37
CA VAL A 33 3.92 -3.33 0.59
C VAL A 33 4.65 -4.67 0.63
N ILE A 34 5.33 -5.02 -0.48
CA ILE A 34 6.03 -6.31 -0.64
C ILE A 34 7.10 -6.52 0.44
N GLY A 35 7.87 -5.48 0.76
CA GLY A 35 8.94 -5.54 1.74
C GLY A 35 8.39 -5.78 3.15
N LEU A 36 7.31 -5.10 3.52
CA LEU A 36 6.68 -5.24 4.83
C LEU A 36 6.01 -6.61 5.00
N GLU A 37 5.32 -7.11 3.97
CA GLU A 37 4.64 -8.40 4.01
C GLU A 37 5.64 -9.56 4.12
N LEU A 38 6.61 -9.63 3.20
CA LEU A 38 7.61 -10.69 3.21
C LEU A 38 8.55 -10.58 4.41
N GLY A 39 8.90 -9.34 4.82
CA GLY A 39 9.61 -9.11 6.08
C GLY A 39 8.84 -9.67 7.28
N SER A 40 7.52 -9.44 7.33
CA SER A 40 6.67 -9.95 8.41
C SER A 40 6.60 -11.48 8.42
N VAL A 41 6.51 -12.12 7.25
CA VAL A 41 6.53 -13.59 7.12
C VAL A 41 7.81 -14.16 7.74
N TRP A 42 8.97 -13.68 7.30
CA TRP A 42 10.25 -14.22 7.76
C TRP A 42 10.55 -13.87 9.23
N MET A 43 10.15 -12.68 9.69
CA MET A 43 10.25 -12.29 11.09
C MET A 43 9.47 -13.25 12.00
N ARG A 44 8.23 -13.58 11.64
CA ARG A 44 7.38 -14.50 12.42
C ARG A 44 7.92 -15.93 12.43
N LEU A 45 8.66 -16.32 11.39
CA LEU A 45 9.37 -17.61 11.33
C LEU A 45 10.70 -17.62 12.11
N GLY A 46 11.13 -16.48 12.68
CA GLY A 46 12.29 -16.37 13.55
C GLY A 46 13.48 -15.61 12.98
N ALA A 47 13.38 -15.01 11.79
CA ALA A 47 14.43 -14.16 11.26
C ALA A 47 14.50 -12.84 12.04
N LYS A 48 15.71 -12.34 12.31
CA LYS A 48 15.90 -10.91 12.53
C LYS A 48 15.59 -10.18 11.22
N VAL A 49 14.78 -9.13 11.25
CA VAL A 49 14.44 -8.35 10.05
C VAL A 49 14.76 -6.88 10.25
N THR A 50 15.56 -6.32 9.33
CA THR A 50 15.84 -4.88 9.29
C THR A 50 15.43 -4.33 7.93
N VAL A 51 14.50 -3.37 7.94
CA VAL A 51 14.02 -2.66 6.74
C VAL A 51 14.81 -1.37 6.58
N ILE A 52 15.45 -1.19 5.42
CA ILE A 52 16.10 0.07 5.02
C ILE A 52 15.19 0.75 4.00
N GLU A 53 14.74 1.96 4.31
CA GLU A 53 13.85 2.76 3.46
C GLU A 53 14.43 4.16 3.29
N PHE A 54 14.42 4.63 2.03
CA PHE A 54 14.91 5.95 1.68
C PHE A 54 13.97 7.04 2.18
N ALA A 55 12.66 6.82 2.11
CA ALA A 55 11.65 7.71 2.63
C ALA A 55 11.68 7.77 4.17
N SER A 56 11.11 8.83 4.71
CA SER A 56 10.95 9.01 6.16
C SER A 56 9.82 8.18 6.77
N MET A 57 9.09 7.42 5.93
CA MET A 57 7.88 6.68 6.28
C MET A 57 7.79 5.37 5.49
N ILE A 58 7.10 4.38 6.07
CA ILE A 58 6.81 3.08 5.44
C ILE A 58 5.47 3.09 4.68
N ALA A 59 5.07 1.93 4.16
CA ALA A 59 3.78 1.63 3.53
C ALA A 59 3.58 2.26 2.15
N GLY A 60 4.64 2.78 1.55
CA GLY A 60 4.63 3.35 0.20
C GLY A 60 4.14 4.79 0.12
N ALA A 61 4.35 5.42 -1.03
CA ALA A 61 3.91 6.77 -1.30
C ALA A 61 2.38 6.83 -1.46
N GLY A 62 1.74 7.85 -0.87
CA GLY A 62 0.29 8.06 -0.94
C GLY A 62 -0.49 7.49 0.25
N THR A 63 0.12 6.63 1.08
CA THR A 63 -0.51 6.14 2.32
C THR A 63 -0.65 7.26 3.34
N ASP A 64 -1.82 7.33 4.00
CA ASP A 64 -2.08 8.30 5.06
C ASP A 64 -1.05 8.20 6.19
N GLN A 65 -0.40 9.32 6.54
CA GLN A 65 0.73 9.26 7.47
C GLN A 65 0.35 8.79 8.87
N GLN A 66 -0.88 9.05 9.33
CA GLN A 66 -1.31 8.60 10.65
C GLN A 66 -1.42 7.08 10.69
N THR A 67 -2.00 6.47 9.67
CA THR A 67 -2.10 5.01 9.55
C THR A 67 -0.73 4.35 9.35
N ALA A 68 0.13 4.92 8.50
CA ALA A 68 1.50 4.42 8.32
C ALA A 68 2.31 4.45 9.63
N LYS A 69 2.16 5.49 10.46
CA LYS A 69 2.80 5.57 11.79
C LYS A 69 2.30 4.48 12.75
N LEU A 70 1.00 4.20 12.72
CA LEU A 70 0.41 3.15 13.55
C LEU A 70 0.90 1.76 13.14
N LEU A 71 0.93 1.48 11.84
CA LEU A 71 1.47 0.23 11.31
C LEU A 71 2.95 0.08 11.66
N HIS A 72 3.77 1.12 11.47
CA HIS A 72 5.18 1.13 11.83
C HIS A 72 5.36 0.76 13.30
N ARG A 73 4.63 1.42 14.21
CA ARG A 73 4.70 1.12 15.64
C ARG A 73 4.34 -0.34 15.96
N SER A 74 3.31 -0.89 15.31
CA SER A 74 2.91 -2.29 15.55
C SER A 74 3.93 -3.30 15.03
N LEU A 75 4.49 -3.07 13.83
CA LEU A 75 5.55 -3.92 13.27
C LEU A 75 6.84 -3.84 14.09
N SER A 76 7.22 -2.65 14.57
CA SER A 76 8.38 -2.49 15.45
C SER A 76 8.19 -3.22 16.78
N LYS A 77 6.97 -3.19 17.35
CA LYS A 77 6.64 -3.95 18.58
C LYS A 77 6.74 -5.47 18.36
N GLN A 78 6.56 -5.96 17.13
CA GLN A 78 6.75 -7.36 16.78
C GLN A 78 8.22 -7.75 16.58
N GLY A 79 9.15 -6.80 16.54
CA GLY A 79 10.58 -7.03 16.40
C GLY A 79 11.18 -6.62 15.06
N MET A 80 10.41 -6.01 14.16
CA MET A 80 10.94 -5.49 12.90
C MET A 80 11.74 -4.21 13.16
N GLU A 81 12.98 -4.16 12.73
CA GLU A 81 13.82 -2.97 12.83
C GLU A 81 13.67 -2.10 11.59
N PHE A 82 13.69 -0.78 11.75
CA PHE A 82 13.55 0.16 10.64
C PHE A 82 14.68 1.18 10.63
N MET A 83 15.29 1.34 9.46
CA MET A 83 16.25 2.37 9.10
C MET A 83 15.60 3.25 8.04
N LEU A 84 14.76 4.19 8.49
CA LEU A 84 14.10 5.16 7.62
C LEU A 84 15.06 6.30 7.25
N SER A 85 14.72 7.10 6.25
CA SER A 85 15.57 8.19 5.76
C SER A 85 17.00 7.70 5.50
N THR A 86 17.15 6.49 4.94
CA THR A 86 18.44 5.81 4.75
C THR A 86 18.52 5.24 3.34
N GLY A 87 19.50 5.69 2.56
CA GLY A 87 19.73 5.25 1.18
C GLY A 87 20.78 4.16 1.10
N VAL A 88 20.50 3.06 0.40
CA VAL A 88 21.50 2.02 0.11
C VAL A 88 22.44 2.49 -1.01
N THR A 89 23.74 2.40 -0.77
CA THR A 89 24.79 2.80 -1.71
C THR A 89 25.48 1.60 -2.37
N GLY A 90 25.38 0.40 -1.79
CA GLY A 90 25.88 -0.82 -2.41
C GLY A 90 25.57 -2.08 -1.61
N VAL A 91 25.61 -3.22 -2.29
CA VAL A 91 25.43 -4.55 -1.66
C VAL A 91 26.54 -5.47 -2.16
N LYS A 92 27.25 -6.14 -1.25
CA LYS A 92 28.29 -7.12 -1.55
C LYS A 92 27.98 -8.47 -0.89
N THR A 93 28.24 -9.55 -1.61
CA THR A 93 28.09 -10.93 -1.12
C THR A 93 29.45 -11.53 -0.78
N SER A 94 29.45 -12.44 0.18
CA SER A 94 30.59 -13.27 0.57
C SER A 94 30.11 -14.63 1.05
N SER A 95 31.05 -15.55 1.31
CA SER A 95 30.74 -16.84 1.94
C SER A 95 30.14 -16.71 3.34
N ALA A 96 30.37 -15.58 4.02
CA ALA A 96 29.85 -15.31 5.36
C ALA A 96 28.44 -14.68 5.36
N GLY A 97 27.97 -14.14 4.23
CA GLY A 97 26.69 -13.44 4.16
C GLY A 97 26.71 -12.26 3.18
N VAL A 98 25.88 -11.26 3.47
CA VAL A 98 25.74 -10.01 2.71
C VAL A 98 26.16 -8.82 3.57
N THR A 99 26.82 -7.85 2.94
CA THR A 99 27.10 -6.54 3.53
C THR A 99 26.41 -5.46 2.70
N VAL A 100 25.51 -4.72 3.32
CA VAL A 100 24.79 -3.59 2.73
C VAL A 100 25.44 -2.30 3.22
N SER A 101 25.97 -1.51 2.28
CA SER A 101 26.45 -0.16 2.54
C SER A 101 25.30 0.83 2.37
N TYR A 102 25.20 1.79 3.28
CA TYR A 102 24.16 2.80 3.27
C TYR A 102 24.69 4.18 3.68
N GLU A 103 23.90 5.21 3.40
CA GLU A 103 24.07 6.56 3.92
C GLU A 103 22.74 7.08 4.47
N THR A 104 22.79 7.83 5.56
CA THR A 104 21.62 8.58 6.05
C THR A 104 21.31 9.75 5.11
N VAL A 105 20.03 10.04 4.90
CA VAL A 105 19.59 11.07 3.95
C VAL A 105 19.97 12.48 4.42
N ALA A 106 19.89 12.75 5.73
CA ALA A 106 20.09 14.09 6.29
C ALA A 106 21.55 14.57 6.27
N ASP A 107 22.49 13.71 6.65
CA ASP A 107 23.91 14.05 6.88
C ASP A 107 24.89 13.21 6.05
N LYS A 108 24.38 12.36 5.14
CA LYS A 108 25.21 11.49 4.27
C LYS A 108 26.20 10.63 5.06
N LYS A 109 25.86 10.29 6.31
CA LYS A 109 26.73 9.52 7.18
C LYS A 109 26.76 8.07 6.70
N PRO A 110 27.94 7.54 6.32
CA PRO A 110 28.05 6.18 5.83
C PRO A 110 27.92 5.16 6.96
N GLY A 111 27.41 3.98 6.61
CA GLY A 111 27.36 2.83 7.50
C GLY A 111 27.27 1.52 6.73
N THR A 112 27.35 0.41 7.47
CA THR A 112 27.22 -0.93 6.93
C THR A 112 26.32 -1.79 7.81
N LEU A 113 25.50 -2.63 7.19
CA LEU A 113 24.66 -3.62 7.83
C LEU A 113 25.01 -5.00 7.26
N GLU A 114 25.32 -5.96 8.13
CA GLU A 114 25.57 -7.34 7.74
C GLU A 114 24.32 -8.19 7.95
N GLY A 115 24.11 -9.20 7.11
CA GLY A 115 23.02 -10.16 7.21
C GLY A 115 23.29 -11.43 6.41
N ASP A 116 22.32 -12.34 6.32
CA ASP A 116 22.45 -13.55 5.50
C ASP A 116 21.90 -13.34 4.08
N VAL A 117 20.78 -12.62 3.98
CA VAL A 117 20.00 -12.44 2.74
C VAL A 117 19.50 -10.99 2.66
N VAL A 118 19.53 -10.43 1.45
CA VAL A 118 18.93 -9.14 1.09
C VAL A 118 17.72 -9.37 0.19
N LEU A 119 16.53 -8.94 0.64
CA LEU A 119 15.36 -8.78 -0.20
C LEU A 119 15.35 -7.37 -0.81
N VAL A 120 15.40 -7.27 -2.14
CA VAL A 120 15.23 -6.00 -2.86
C VAL A 120 13.75 -5.81 -3.22
N ALA A 121 13.09 -4.89 -2.52
CA ALA A 121 11.65 -4.58 -2.63
C ALA A 121 11.39 -3.09 -2.92
N VAL A 122 12.18 -2.48 -3.81
CA VAL A 122 12.14 -1.04 -4.15
C VAL A 122 11.09 -0.64 -5.20
N GLY A 123 10.05 -1.47 -5.36
CA GLY A 123 8.96 -1.24 -6.32
C GLY A 123 9.02 -2.12 -7.57
N ARG A 124 8.12 -1.80 -8.50
CA ARG A 124 7.86 -2.56 -9.73
C ARG A 124 8.08 -1.67 -10.95
N LYS A 125 8.35 -2.29 -12.09
CA LYS A 125 8.47 -1.62 -13.39
C LYS A 125 7.58 -2.32 -14.42
N PRO A 126 7.00 -1.59 -15.39
CA PRO A 126 6.32 -2.21 -16.51
C PRO A 126 7.28 -3.14 -17.25
N PHE A 127 6.77 -4.27 -17.74
CA PHE A 127 7.54 -5.22 -18.54
C PHE A 127 7.01 -5.23 -19.96
N THR A 128 7.77 -4.62 -20.88
CA THR A 128 7.45 -4.54 -22.32
C THR A 128 8.57 -5.08 -23.20
N ASP A 129 9.56 -5.73 -22.58
CA ASP A 129 10.71 -6.29 -23.30
C ASP A 129 10.25 -7.36 -24.28
N LYS A 130 10.77 -7.30 -25.51
CA LYS A 130 10.50 -8.24 -26.61
C LYS A 130 9.03 -8.30 -27.06
N LEU A 131 8.19 -7.34 -26.68
CA LEU A 131 6.79 -7.27 -27.12
C LEU A 131 6.63 -6.70 -28.54
N GLY A 132 7.69 -6.13 -29.14
CA GLY A 132 7.67 -5.61 -30.51
C GLY A 132 6.96 -4.25 -30.65
N LEU A 133 6.77 -3.51 -29.56
CA LEU A 133 6.06 -2.22 -29.56
C LEU A 133 6.64 -1.21 -30.55
N ASP A 134 7.97 -1.16 -30.68
CA ASP A 134 8.65 -0.25 -31.61
C ASP A 134 8.34 -0.60 -33.08
N SER A 135 8.14 -1.88 -33.40
CA SER A 135 7.81 -2.34 -34.76
C SER A 135 6.39 -1.98 -35.19
N VAL A 136 5.48 -1.81 -34.23
CA VAL A 136 4.08 -1.40 -34.47
C VAL A 136 3.83 0.07 -34.13
N GLY A 137 4.84 0.80 -33.68
CA GLY A 137 4.77 2.24 -33.40
C GLY A 137 4.05 2.61 -32.11
N VAL A 138 3.92 1.71 -31.11
CA VAL A 138 3.26 2.01 -29.83
C VAL A 138 4.20 2.83 -28.94
N ALA A 139 3.72 3.99 -28.50
CA ALA A 139 4.48 4.93 -27.68
C ALA A 139 4.60 4.46 -26.22
N LYS A 140 5.76 4.76 -25.64
CA LYS A 140 6.05 4.60 -24.20
C LYS A 140 6.42 5.94 -23.59
N ASP A 141 6.13 6.10 -22.30
CA ASP A 141 6.58 7.25 -21.54
C ASP A 141 8.04 7.11 -21.06
N ASN A 142 8.56 8.13 -20.37
CA ASN A 142 9.92 8.14 -19.83
C ASN A 142 10.16 7.11 -18.70
N ARG A 143 9.11 6.43 -18.21
CA ARG A 143 9.17 5.35 -17.22
C ARG A 143 8.98 3.97 -17.86
N GLY A 144 8.89 3.90 -19.20
CA GLY A 144 8.70 2.66 -19.96
C GLY A 144 7.29 2.10 -19.94
N ARG A 145 6.30 2.86 -19.45
CA ARG A 145 4.89 2.49 -19.47
C ARG A 145 4.31 2.74 -20.86
N VAL A 146 3.36 1.93 -21.29
CA VAL A 146 2.60 2.17 -22.52
C VAL A 146 1.73 3.40 -22.32
N VAL A 147 1.80 4.35 -23.26
CA VAL A 147 0.96 5.55 -23.22
C VAL A 147 -0.43 5.19 -23.74
N VAL A 148 -1.44 5.52 -22.94
CA VAL A 148 -2.85 5.30 -23.27
C VAL A 148 -3.66 6.57 -23.04
N ASP A 149 -4.78 6.69 -23.74
CA ASP A 149 -5.79 7.72 -23.50
C ASP A 149 -6.76 7.31 -22.36
N ALA A 150 -7.83 8.10 -22.16
CA ALA A 150 -8.83 7.85 -21.12
C ALA A 150 -9.68 6.57 -21.33
N HIS A 151 -9.57 5.94 -22.51
CA HIS A 151 -10.24 4.68 -22.87
C HIS A 151 -9.21 3.58 -23.12
N TRP A 152 -8.04 3.66 -22.46
CA TRP A 152 -6.96 2.65 -22.51
C TRP A 152 -6.37 2.40 -23.90
N ARG A 153 -6.69 3.24 -24.88
CA ARG A 153 -6.24 3.09 -26.26
C ARG A 153 -4.87 3.72 -26.41
N THR A 154 -3.97 3.01 -27.09
CA THR A 154 -2.65 3.55 -27.43
C THR A 154 -2.74 4.57 -28.58
N ASN A 155 -1.60 5.13 -29.00
CA ASN A 155 -1.53 5.92 -30.23
C ASN A 155 -1.80 5.11 -31.51
N VAL A 156 -1.85 3.77 -31.43
CA VAL A 156 -2.29 2.89 -32.52
C VAL A 156 -3.75 2.49 -32.26
N PRO A 157 -4.73 2.91 -33.09
CA PRO A 157 -6.15 2.83 -32.72
C PRO A 157 -6.70 1.44 -32.40
N SER A 158 -6.09 0.39 -32.94
CA SER A 158 -6.47 -1.01 -32.73
C SER A 158 -5.79 -1.68 -31.53
N ILE A 159 -4.91 -0.97 -30.82
CA ILE A 159 -4.11 -1.52 -29.71
C ILE A 159 -4.49 -0.79 -28.42
N PHE A 160 -4.78 -1.58 -27.39
CA PHE A 160 -5.09 -1.14 -26.03
C PHE A 160 -4.06 -1.69 -25.04
N ALA A 161 -3.92 -1.05 -23.87
CA ALA A 161 -3.06 -1.54 -22.79
C ALA A 161 -3.67 -1.25 -21.41
N ILE A 162 -3.46 -2.16 -20.46
CA ILE A 162 -4.05 -2.14 -19.12
C ILE A 162 -3.03 -2.54 -18.05
N GLY A 163 -3.44 -2.47 -16.78
CA GLY A 163 -2.75 -2.99 -15.61
C GLY A 163 -1.42 -2.29 -15.33
N ASP A 164 -0.44 -3.09 -14.90
CA ASP A 164 0.91 -2.65 -14.53
C ASP A 164 1.72 -2.06 -15.68
N ALA A 165 1.27 -2.25 -16.94
CA ALA A 165 1.95 -1.74 -18.12
C ALA A 165 1.69 -0.25 -18.37
N ILE A 166 0.65 0.33 -17.76
CA ILE A 166 0.21 1.72 -17.97
C ILE A 166 0.32 2.57 -16.70
N GLN A 167 -0.10 3.83 -16.74
CA GLN A 167 -0.18 4.68 -15.55
C GLN A 167 -1.28 4.21 -14.58
N GLY A 168 -1.06 4.45 -13.29
CA GLY A 168 -2.01 4.14 -12.22
C GLY A 168 -1.39 3.33 -11.10
N ALA A 169 -2.23 2.89 -10.15
CA ALA A 169 -1.82 1.94 -9.12
C ALA A 169 -1.51 0.58 -9.77
N MET A 170 -0.40 -0.05 -9.34
CA MET A 170 0.02 -1.38 -9.81
C MET A 170 -0.60 -2.45 -8.90
N LEU A 171 -1.90 -2.69 -9.09
CA LEU A 171 -2.73 -3.56 -8.26
C LEU A 171 -3.51 -4.53 -9.15
N ALA A 172 -3.72 -5.75 -8.65
CA ALA A 172 -4.36 -6.82 -9.41
C ALA A 172 -5.80 -6.46 -9.81
N HIS A 173 -6.64 -6.08 -8.84
CA HIS A 173 -8.04 -5.70 -9.07
C HIS A 173 -8.19 -4.46 -9.96
N LYS A 174 -7.21 -3.53 -9.94
CA LYS A 174 -7.17 -2.42 -10.90
C LYS A 174 -6.99 -2.95 -12.34
N ALA A 175 -6.06 -3.89 -12.55
CA ALA A 175 -5.82 -4.48 -13.86
C ALA A 175 -7.03 -5.32 -14.34
N GLU A 176 -7.70 -6.03 -13.43
CA GLU A 176 -8.92 -6.78 -13.72
C GLU A 176 -10.03 -5.85 -14.21
N GLU A 177 -10.31 -4.76 -13.48
CA GLU A 177 -11.37 -3.80 -13.81
C GLU A 177 -11.11 -3.09 -15.15
N GLU A 178 -9.86 -2.68 -15.39
CA GLU A 178 -9.47 -2.14 -16.71
C GLU A 178 -9.64 -3.15 -17.84
N GLY A 179 -9.37 -4.43 -17.58
CA GLY A 179 -9.57 -5.50 -18.56
C GLY A 179 -11.04 -5.64 -18.95
N VAL A 180 -11.94 -5.61 -17.98
CA VAL A 180 -13.40 -5.63 -18.20
C VAL A 180 -13.81 -4.37 -18.97
N ALA A 181 -13.42 -3.19 -18.49
CA ALA A 181 -13.80 -1.92 -19.10
C ALA A 181 -13.32 -1.80 -20.56
N VAL A 182 -12.12 -2.28 -20.90
CA VAL A 182 -11.62 -2.30 -22.28
C VAL A 182 -12.43 -3.26 -23.15
N ALA A 183 -12.74 -4.46 -22.64
CA ALA A 183 -13.54 -5.43 -23.39
C ALA A 183 -14.95 -4.89 -23.68
N GLU A 184 -15.59 -4.28 -22.69
CA GLU A 184 -16.90 -3.63 -22.84
C GLU A 184 -16.84 -2.43 -23.80
N PHE A 185 -15.78 -1.62 -23.71
CA PHE A 185 -15.60 -0.48 -24.60
C PHE A 185 -15.43 -0.91 -26.06
N ILE A 186 -14.70 -2.00 -26.32
CA ILE A 186 -14.56 -2.57 -27.67
C ILE A 186 -15.92 -3.07 -28.18
N ALA A 187 -16.73 -3.70 -27.33
CA ALA A 187 -18.00 -4.30 -27.72
C ALA A 187 -19.15 -3.28 -27.87
N THR A 188 -19.19 -2.26 -27.02
CA THR A 188 -20.36 -1.38 -26.84
C THR A 188 -20.06 0.10 -27.06
N GLY A 189 -18.77 0.49 -27.11
CA GLY A 189 -18.34 1.89 -27.09
C GLY A 189 -18.35 2.53 -25.71
N HIS A 190 -18.66 1.78 -24.64
CA HIS A 190 -18.66 2.26 -23.26
C HIS A 190 -17.89 1.33 -22.34
N GLY A 191 -17.11 1.91 -21.43
CA GLY A 191 -16.37 1.23 -20.38
C GLY A 191 -15.97 2.27 -19.33
N HIS A 192 -15.99 1.90 -18.05
CA HIS A 192 -15.75 2.84 -16.97
C HIS A 192 -14.89 2.19 -15.89
N VAL A 193 -13.94 2.96 -15.35
CA VAL A 193 -13.20 2.62 -14.13
C VAL A 193 -13.13 3.87 -13.28
N ASN A 194 -13.63 3.78 -12.05
CA ASN A 194 -13.49 4.84 -11.06
C ASN A 194 -12.16 4.66 -10.31
N TYR A 195 -11.10 5.36 -10.72
CA TYR A 195 -9.80 5.24 -10.05
C TYR A 195 -9.76 5.86 -8.64
N GLU A 196 -10.75 6.68 -8.27
CA GLU A 196 -10.82 7.30 -6.95
C GLU A 196 -11.23 6.30 -5.86
N THR A 197 -11.83 5.18 -6.24
CA THR A 197 -12.37 4.15 -5.35
C THR A 197 -11.58 2.84 -5.38
N VAL A 198 -10.43 2.80 -6.06
CA VAL A 198 -9.53 1.64 -6.05
C VAL A 198 -8.90 1.50 -4.66
N PRO A 199 -9.22 0.44 -3.90
CA PRO A 199 -8.63 0.25 -2.57
C PRO A 199 -7.19 -0.24 -2.68
N GLY A 200 -6.34 0.15 -1.73
CA GLY A 200 -5.02 -0.43 -1.49
C GLY A 200 -5.01 -1.22 -0.20
N VAL A 201 -4.30 -2.36 -0.17
CA VAL A 201 -4.20 -3.21 1.02
C VAL A 201 -2.76 -3.67 1.23
N ILE A 202 -2.33 -3.71 2.48
CA ILE A 202 -1.09 -4.32 2.96
C ILE A 202 -1.47 -5.42 3.95
N TYR A 203 -1.16 -6.67 3.59
CA TYR A 203 -1.54 -7.88 4.34
C TYR A 203 -0.54 -8.22 5.45
N THR A 204 -0.10 -7.21 6.19
CA THR A 204 0.61 -7.39 7.46
C THR A 204 -0.37 -7.76 8.57
N TRP A 205 0.13 -7.90 9.79
CA TRP A 205 -0.74 -8.03 10.97
C TRP A 205 -0.32 -6.97 12.00
N PRO A 206 -1.15 -5.96 12.33
CA PRO A 206 -2.46 -5.69 11.74
C PRO A 206 -2.36 -5.37 10.24
N GLU A 207 -3.47 -5.52 9.53
CA GLU A 207 -3.60 -5.14 8.13
C GLU A 207 -3.68 -3.61 8.02
N LEU A 208 -3.27 -3.06 6.89
CA LEU A 208 -3.54 -1.67 6.50
C LEU A 208 -4.35 -1.68 5.22
N ALA A 209 -5.47 -0.95 5.18
CA ALA A 209 -6.25 -0.77 3.96
C ALA A 209 -6.68 0.68 3.82
N SER A 210 -6.77 1.17 2.58
CA SER A 210 -7.22 2.53 2.30
C SER A 210 -7.96 2.62 0.98
N VAL A 211 -8.83 3.62 0.86
CA VAL A 211 -9.48 4.04 -0.38
C VAL A 211 -9.64 5.56 -0.37
N GLY A 212 -9.58 6.19 -1.54
CA GLY A 212 -9.66 7.65 -1.67
C GLY A 212 -8.36 8.38 -1.34
N LEU A 213 -8.49 9.66 -1.00
CA LEU A 213 -7.36 10.55 -0.75
C LEU A 213 -6.84 10.43 0.68
N SER A 214 -5.52 10.51 0.86
CA SER A 214 -4.90 10.69 2.18
C SER A 214 -5.09 12.12 2.69
N GLU A 215 -4.91 12.32 3.99
CA GLU A 215 -4.96 13.65 4.59
C GLU A 215 -3.90 14.59 3.97
N GLU A 216 -2.72 14.05 3.67
CA GLU A 216 -1.65 14.78 3.02
C GLU A 216 -2.02 15.23 1.60
N ALA A 217 -2.64 14.34 0.82
CA ALA A 217 -3.09 14.66 -0.53
C ALA A 217 -4.20 15.71 -0.54
N LEU A 218 -5.11 15.70 0.44
CA LEU A 218 -6.14 16.73 0.60
C LEU A 218 -5.50 18.11 0.90
N LYS A 219 -4.51 18.15 1.80
CA LYS A 219 -3.77 19.38 2.12
C LYS A 219 -3.00 19.91 0.91
N GLU A 220 -2.31 19.04 0.18
CA GLU A 220 -1.56 19.41 -1.03
C GLU A 220 -2.49 19.98 -2.12
N LYS A 221 -3.69 19.41 -2.27
CA LYS A 221 -4.71 19.89 -3.22
C LYS A 221 -5.50 21.10 -2.73
N GLY A 222 -5.32 21.55 -1.47
CA GLY A 222 -6.08 22.65 -0.89
C GLY A 222 -7.57 22.35 -0.69
N ILE A 223 -7.94 21.08 -0.51
CA ILE A 223 -9.32 20.66 -0.28
C ILE A 223 -9.62 20.77 1.22
N GLU A 224 -10.65 21.51 1.60
CA GLU A 224 -11.09 21.63 2.99
C GLU A 224 -11.81 20.35 3.42
N TYR A 225 -11.37 19.75 4.53
CA TYR A 225 -11.93 18.49 5.02
C TYR A 225 -12.07 18.48 6.54
N ARG A 226 -12.86 17.53 7.03
CA ARG A 226 -13.01 17.14 8.43
C ARG A 226 -12.51 15.71 8.59
N SER A 227 -11.95 15.40 9.76
CA SER A 227 -11.37 14.09 10.06
C SER A 227 -12.02 13.49 11.30
N GLY A 228 -12.45 12.24 11.21
CA GLY A 228 -12.89 11.42 12.32
C GLY A 228 -12.03 10.17 12.43
N SER A 229 -11.72 9.72 13.64
CA SER A 229 -10.98 8.47 13.85
C SER A 229 -11.46 7.75 15.10
N PHE A 230 -11.46 6.42 15.06
CA PHE A 230 -11.85 5.59 16.20
C PHE A 230 -10.92 4.39 16.36
N PRO A 231 -10.38 4.13 17.57
CA PRO A 231 -9.38 3.09 17.78
C PRO A 231 -10.00 1.71 18.04
N PHE A 232 -9.35 0.64 17.57
CA PHE A 232 -9.80 -0.74 17.84
C PHE A 232 -9.74 -1.10 19.33
N VAL A 233 -8.89 -0.45 20.13
CA VAL A 233 -8.81 -0.66 21.58
C VAL A 233 -10.11 -0.30 22.32
N ALA A 234 -11.00 0.50 21.74
CA ALA A 234 -12.30 0.82 22.32
C ALA A 234 -13.41 -0.18 21.90
N ASN A 235 -13.18 -0.98 20.85
CA ASN A 235 -14.18 -1.90 20.31
C ASN A 235 -14.26 -3.22 21.09
N ALA A 236 -15.48 -3.64 21.45
CA ALA A 236 -15.71 -4.85 22.23
C ALA A 236 -15.30 -6.14 21.49
N ARG A 237 -15.55 -6.23 20.18
CA ARG A 237 -15.16 -7.41 19.38
C ARG A 237 -13.65 -7.53 19.28
N ALA A 238 -12.95 -6.43 19.02
CA ALA A 238 -11.50 -6.35 18.96
C ALA A 238 -10.85 -6.78 20.29
N LYS A 239 -11.40 -6.33 21.43
CA LYS A 239 -10.99 -6.82 22.76
C LYS A 239 -11.22 -8.31 22.90
N ALA A 240 -12.40 -8.82 22.52
CA ALA A 240 -12.76 -10.22 22.67
C ALA A 240 -11.86 -11.17 21.86
N ILE A 241 -11.35 -10.74 20.69
CA ILE A 241 -10.44 -11.54 19.85
C ILE A 241 -8.95 -11.21 20.11
N GLY A 242 -8.64 -10.31 21.04
CA GLY A 242 -7.27 -9.93 21.38
C GLY A 242 -6.53 -9.11 20.31
N MET A 243 -7.27 -8.41 19.43
CA MET A 243 -6.73 -7.70 18.27
C MET A 243 -7.10 -6.22 18.32
N THR A 244 -6.45 -5.47 19.21
CA THR A 244 -6.79 -4.07 19.51
C THR A 244 -5.89 -3.02 18.87
N ASP A 245 -4.86 -3.45 18.14
CA ASP A 245 -3.91 -2.54 17.50
C ASP A 245 -4.57 -1.80 16.32
N GLY A 246 -4.42 -0.48 16.29
CA GLY A 246 -4.80 0.37 15.15
C GLY A 246 -6.11 1.15 15.33
N GLN A 247 -6.64 1.67 14.22
CA GLN A 247 -7.83 2.52 14.16
C GLN A 247 -8.46 2.53 12.75
N VAL A 248 -9.69 3.02 12.66
CA VAL A 248 -10.26 3.54 11.40
C VAL A 248 -10.18 5.06 11.41
N LYS A 249 -9.93 5.67 10.25
CA LYS A 249 -9.95 7.11 9.99
C LYS A 249 -10.81 7.40 8.77
N VAL A 250 -11.73 8.35 8.90
CA VAL A 250 -12.61 8.83 7.83
C VAL A 250 -12.31 10.31 7.58
N LEU A 251 -12.13 10.66 6.32
CA LEU A 251 -11.95 12.03 5.83
C LEU A 251 -13.18 12.41 5.01
N ALA A 252 -13.83 13.51 5.37
CA ALA A 252 -15.03 14.00 4.70
C ALA A 252 -14.87 15.46 4.29
N ASP A 253 -15.46 15.84 3.16
CA ASP A 253 -15.50 17.22 2.68
C ASP A 253 -16.13 18.14 3.73
N ALA A 254 -15.53 19.30 3.97
CA ALA A 254 -15.95 20.18 5.06
C ALA A 254 -17.32 20.85 4.83
N LYS A 255 -17.80 20.91 3.58
CA LYS A 255 -19.04 21.63 3.22
C LYS A 255 -20.19 20.67 2.92
N THR A 256 -19.90 19.57 2.27
CA THR A 256 -20.89 18.61 1.74
C THR A 256 -20.97 17.33 2.54
N ASP A 257 -20.02 17.10 3.45
CA ASP A 257 -19.84 15.85 4.21
C ASP A 257 -19.55 14.59 3.37
N ARG A 258 -19.37 14.73 2.05
CA ARG A 258 -18.99 13.61 1.17
C ARG A 258 -17.70 12.96 1.65
N VAL A 259 -17.67 11.64 1.74
CA VAL A 259 -16.45 10.90 2.09
C VAL A 259 -15.41 11.06 0.98
N LEU A 260 -14.22 11.51 1.35
CA LEU A 260 -13.08 11.76 0.47
C LEU A 260 -11.99 10.69 0.59
N GLY A 261 -11.95 9.98 1.71
CA GLY A 261 -11.04 8.87 1.91
C GLY A 261 -11.26 8.17 3.25
N VAL A 262 -10.95 6.88 3.27
CA VAL A 262 -11.03 6.04 4.47
C VAL A 262 -9.76 5.24 4.59
N HIS A 263 -9.18 5.22 5.79
CA HIS A 263 -7.89 4.61 6.08
C HIS A 263 -8.01 3.76 7.34
N ILE A 264 -7.64 2.49 7.25
CA ILE A 264 -7.83 1.49 8.29
C ILE A 264 -6.49 0.84 8.59
N VAL A 265 -6.14 0.73 9.87
CA VAL A 265 -5.12 -0.19 10.36
C VAL A 265 -5.76 -1.01 11.45
N GLY A 266 -5.81 -2.33 11.31
CA GLY A 266 -6.44 -3.18 12.32
C GLY A 266 -6.81 -4.57 11.83
N PRO A 267 -7.59 -5.33 12.62
CA PRO A 267 -8.09 -6.63 12.21
C PRO A 267 -9.07 -6.49 11.04
N ASN A 268 -8.94 -7.38 10.05
CA ASN A 268 -9.83 -7.45 8.87
C ASN A 268 -9.92 -6.15 8.07
N ALA A 269 -8.90 -5.28 8.10
CA ALA A 269 -8.92 -4.02 7.34
C ALA A 269 -9.17 -4.26 5.84
N SER A 270 -8.62 -5.34 5.30
CA SER A 270 -8.78 -5.78 3.90
C SER A 270 -10.23 -6.07 3.52
N ASP A 271 -11.04 -6.62 4.42
CA ASP A 271 -12.48 -6.86 4.21
C ASP A 271 -13.29 -5.59 4.51
N MET A 272 -12.94 -4.90 5.60
CA MET A 272 -13.65 -3.70 6.08
C MET A 272 -13.66 -2.58 5.03
N ILE A 273 -12.59 -2.44 4.24
CA ILE A 273 -12.46 -1.37 3.26
C ILE A 273 -13.52 -1.45 2.16
N ALA A 274 -14.10 -2.62 1.90
CA ALA A 274 -15.17 -2.78 0.91
C ALA A 274 -16.40 -1.93 1.23
N GLU A 275 -16.74 -1.72 2.51
CA GLU A 275 -17.82 -0.81 2.92
C GLU A 275 -17.53 0.63 2.47
N ALA A 276 -16.29 1.09 2.66
CA ALA A 276 -15.87 2.43 2.27
C ALA A 276 -15.82 2.60 0.74
N VAL A 277 -15.38 1.59 0.00
CA VAL A 277 -15.40 1.58 -1.47
C VAL A 277 -16.84 1.79 -1.97
N VAL A 278 -17.78 0.97 -1.48
CA VAL A 278 -19.19 1.07 -1.88
C VAL A 278 -19.77 2.43 -1.47
N ALA A 279 -19.52 2.89 -0.25
CA ALA A 279 -19.99 4.20 0.22
C ALA A 279 -19.48 5.34 -0.69
N MET A 280 -18.21 5.33 -1.08
CA MET A 280 -17.63 6.33 -1.96
C MET A 280 -18.19 6.27 -3.40
N GLU A 281 -18.47 5.08 -3.93
CA GLU A 281 -19.12 4.92 -5.25
C GLU A 281 -20.51 5.56 -5.28
N PHE A 282 -21.28 5.43 -4.19
CA PHE A 282 -22.58 6.10 -4.06
C PHE A 282 -22.48 7.58 -3.67
N GLY A 283 -21.27 8.13 -3.51
CA GLY A 283 -21.07 9.51 -3.09
C GLY A 283 -21.56 9.80 -1.67
N ALA A 284 -21.55 8.78 -0.80
CA ALA A 284 -22.08 8.86 0.55
C ALA A 284 -21.37 9.91 1.40
N SER A 285 -22.11 10.45 2.35
CA SER A 285 -21.60 11.31 3.41
C SER A 285 -21.05 10.51 4.59
N SER A 286 -20.27 11.15 5.46
CA SER A 286 -19.88 10.52 6.73
C SER A 286 -21.10 10.26 7.63
N GLU A 287 -22.13 11.09 7.52
CA GLU A 287 -23.40 10.91 8.22
C GLU A 287 -24.14 9.62 7.80
N ASP A 288 -24.13 9.26 6.51
CA ASP A 288 -24.78 8.05 5.99
C ASP A 288 -24.16 6.78 6.62
N ILE A 289 -22.83 6.71 6.67
CA ILE A 289 -22.10 5.62 7.34
C ILE A 289 -22.44 5.61 8.84
N ALA A 290 -22.39 6.77 9.49
CA ALA A 290 -22.62 6.90 10.92
C ALA A 290 -24.05 6.50 11.37
N ARG A 291 -25.04 6.65 10.49
CA ARG A 291 -26.46 6.31 10.75
C ARG A 291 -26.84 4.90 10.32
N SER A 292 -25.99 4.23 9.56
CA SER A 292 -26.22 2.86 9.11
C SER A 292 -26.04 1.85 10.25
N PHE A 293 -26.88 0.81 10.25
CA PHE A 293 -26.77 -0.28 11.22
C PHE A 293 -25.49 -1.08 10.98
N HIS A 294 -24.64 -1.15 12.00
CA HIS A 294 -23.50 -2.04 12.07
C HIS A 294 -23.77 -3.10 13.13
N ALA A 295 -23.67 -4.38 12.77
CA ALA A 295 -23.96 -5.48 13.69
C ALA A 295 -23.07 -5.42 14.95
N HIS A 296 -23.63 -5.83 16.09
CA HIS A 296 -22.94 -5.81 17.37
C HIS A 296 -22.87 -7.21 18.00
N PRO A 297 -21.70 -7.64 18.54
CA PRO A 297 -20.40 -6.97 18.45
C PRO A 297 -19.66 -7.34 17.15
N THR A 298 -19.23 -6.34 16.38
CA THR A 298 -18.33 -6.55 15.22
C THR A 298 -17.20 -5.53 15.18
N VAL A 299 -16.12 -5.85 14.46
CA VAL A 299 -15.03 -4.88 14.20
C VAL A 299 -15.50 -3.75 13.27
N MET A 300 -16.53 -3.99 12.46
CA MET A 300 -17.15 -2.99 11.58
C MET A 300 -17.67 -1.77 12.36
N GLU A 301 -18.09 -1.93 13.61
CA GLU A 301 -18.57 -0.81 14.43
C GLU A 301 -17.54 0.34 14.56
N VAL A 302 -16.25 0.05 14.39
CA VAL A 302 -15.18 1.07 14.39
C VAL A 302 -15.32 2.02 13.19
N MET A 303 -15.82 1.54 12.04
CA MET A 303 -16.14 2.38 10.88
C MET A 303 -17.20 3.42 11.23
N ARG A 304 -18.33 2.95 11.79
CA ARG A 304 -19.42 3.81 12.29
C ARG A 304 -18.93 4.85 13.29
N GLU A 305 -18.16 4.45 14.29
CA GLU A 305 -17.66 5.38 15.31
C GLU A 305 -16.64 6.38 14.74
N ALA A 306 -15.82 5.99 13.76
CA ALA A 306 -14.92 6.91 13.06
C ALA A 306 -15.70 7.93 12.20
N ALA A 307 -16.76 7.49 11.53
CA ALA A 307 -17.66 8.38 10.81
C ALA A 307 -18.40 9.35 11.75
N LEU A 308 -18.89 8.87 12.90
CA LEU A 308 -19.43 9.73 13.96
C LEU A 308 -18.39 10.75 14.49
N ALA A 309 -17.12 10.36 14.56
CA ALA A 309 -16.06 11.23 15.04
C ALA A 309 -15.77 12.41 14.10
N VAL A 310 -16.15 12.35 12.82
CA VAL A 310 -16.05 13.49 11.88
C VAL A 310 -16.80 14.71 12.43
N ASP A 311 -17.95 14.47 13.06
CA ASP A 311 -18.81 15.47 13.74
C ASP A 311 -18.61 15.51 15.26
N LYS A 312 -17.54 14.92 15.79
CA LYS A 312 -17.23 14.88 17.25
C LYS A 312 -18.35 14.25 18.09
N ARG A 313 -19.05 13.24 17.55
CA ARG A 313 -20.19 12.56 18.19
C ARG A 313 -20.03 11.05 18.35
N ALA A 314 -18.79 10.57 18.45
CA ALA A 314 -18.50 9.16 18.76
C ALA A 314 -19.13 8.77 20.11
N ARG A 315 -19.69 7.57 20.19
CA ARG A 315 -20.49 7.07 21.32
C ARG A 315 -19.71 6.14 22.23
N GLN A 316 -18.73 5.44 21.69
CA GLN A 316 -17.87 4.52 22.42
C GLN A 316 -16.58 5.25 22.84
N SER A 317 -15.95 4.81 23.93
CA SER A 317 -14.68 5.35 24.43
C SER A 317 -13.68 4.26 24.79
#